data_AF-A0A1H0BT04-F1
#
_entry.id   AF-A0A1H0BT04-F1
#
_cell.length_a   1.000
_cell.length_b   1.000
_cell.length_c   1.000
_cell.angle_alpha   90.00
_cell.angle_beta   90.00
_cell.angle_gamma   90.00
#
_symmetry.space_group_name_H-M   'P 1'
#
loop_
_entity.id
_entity.type
_entity.pdbx_description
1 polymer ?
#
loop_
_entity_poly.entity_id
_entity_poly.type
_entity_poly.pdbx_seq_one_letter_code
_entity_poly.pdbx_strand_id
1 'polypeptide(L)'
;MSTIEASELADARRMLSAVEDSFSSRIAGQEQVRTALITTVLAEGHLLLESVPGLAKTLAAATLAKSMAAVFARIQCTPDLLPSDIIGTQVYDPRTHEFDTQLGPVHANIVLLDEINRASAKTQSAMLEAMQERQTSIAGVVHRLPEPFMVLATQNPIEEEGTYVLPEAQMDRFLLKEVVDYPSMTDELDILDRIADGTLGPHAAEVTPVLSTADVVGLQEQRREAREDSQDDPDPEASPVPEW
;
A
#
# COMPACT_ATOMS: atom_id res chain seq x y z
N MET A 1 -28.95 -14.70 -4.73
CA MET A 1 -28.52 -15.36 -5.98
C MET A 1 -27.75 -14.34 -6.78
N SER A 2 -26.51 -14.08 -6.37
CA SER A 2 -25.55 -13.28 -7.13
C SER A 2 -24.17 -13.94 -7.10
N THR A 3 -24.12 -15.18 -7.60
CA THR A 3 -22.85 -15.73 -8.10
C THR A 3 -22.24 -14.68 -9.03
N ILE A 4 -21.01 -14.22 -8.74
CA ILE A 4 -20.26 -13.34 -9.64
C ILE A 4 -20.46 -13.84 -11.07
N GLU A 5 -21.01 -12.99 -11.93
CA GLU A 5 -21.31 -13.38 -13.29
C GLU A 5 -20.01 -13.72 -14.01
N ALA A 6 -20.01 -14.71 -14.90
CA ALA A 6 -18.79 -15.14 -15.59
C ALA A 6 -18.12 -13.99 -16.37
N SER A 7 -18.89 -12.98 -16.78
CA SER A 7 -18.39 -11.73 -17.38
C SER A 7 -17.64 -10.85 -16.39
N GLU A 8 -18.15 -10.69 -15.16
CA GLU A 8 -17.53 -9.85 -14.12
C GLU A 8 -16.18 -10.43 -13.70
N LEU A 9 -16.11 -11.75 -13.52
CA LEU A 9 -14.84 -12.44 -13.23
C LEU A 9 -13.82 -12.29 -14.38
N ALA A 10 -14.30 -12.34 -15.63
CA ALA A 10 -13.44 -12.16 -16.80
C ALA A 10 -12.91 -10.72 -16.91
N ASP A 11 -13.74 -9.73 -16.58
CA ASP A 11 -13.36 -8.32 -16.53
C ASP A 11 -12.34 -8.06 -15.41
N ALA A 12 -12.59 -8.58 -14.20
CA ALA A 12 -11.66 -8.49 -13.08
C ALA A 12 -10.29 -9.09 -13.39
N ARG A 13 -10.27 -10.29 -13.99
CA ARG A 13 -9.00 -10.93 -14.44
C ARG A 13 -8.25 -10.08 -15.46
N ARG A 14 -8.97 -9.46 -16.41
CA ARG A 14 -8.35 -8.59 -17.42
C ARG A 14 -7.73 -7.35 -16.78
N MET A 15 -8.45 -6.72 -15.86
CA MET A 15 -7.96 -5.55 -15.12
C MET A 15 -6.73 -5.89 -14.28
N LEU A 16 -6.73 -7.04 -13.59
CA LEU A 16 -5.59 -7.48 -12.79
C LEU A 16 -4.37 -7.80 -13.64
N SER A 17 -4.55 -8.54 -14.74
CA SER A 17 -3.46 -8.81 -15.69
C SER A 17 -2.86 -7.51 -16.23
N ALA A 18 -3.67 -6.48 -16.52
CA ALA A 18 -3.16 -5.21 -16.99
C ALA A 18 -2.28 -4.49 -15.95
N VAL A 19 -2.65 -4.55 -14.67
CA VAL A 19 -1.82 -4.01 -13.58
C VAL A 19 -0.55 -4.83 -13.39
N GLU A 20 -0.63 -6.16 -13.48
CA GLU A 20 0.52 -7.06 -13.35
C GLU A 20 1.55 -6.82 -14.47
N ASP A 21 1.08 -6.68 -15.71
CA ASP A 21 1.92 -6.37 -16.88
C ASP A 21 2.58 -4.99 -16.73
N SER A 22 1.80 -3.99 -16.32
CA SER A 22 2.29 -2.64 -16.05
C SER A 22 3.39 -2.64 -14.98
N PHE A 23 3.20 -3.39 -13.89
CA PHE A 23 4.21 -3.51 -12.83
C PHE A 23 5.48 -4.20 -13.32
N SER A 24 5.32 -5.33 -14.03
CA SER A 24 6.45 -6.15 -14.51
C SER A 24 7.27 -5.46 -15.60
N SER A 25 6.68 -4.45 -16.27
CA SER A 25 7.41 -3.58 -17.19
C SER A 25 8.43 -2.67 -16.51
N ARG A 26 8.27 -2.40 -15.21
CA ARG A 26 9.13 -1.49 -14.44
C ARG A 26 9.94 -2.15 -13.34
N ILE A 27 9.63 -3.39 -12.99
CA ILE A 27 10.24 -4.08 -11.86
C ILE A 27 10.45 -5.53 -12.24
N ALA A 28 11.68 -6.02 -12.05
CA ALA A 28 12.06 -7.40 -12.27
C ALA A 28 12.38 -8.07 -10.92
N GLY A 29 12.14 -9.38 -10.83
CA GLY A 29 12.51 -10.17 -9.64
C GLY A 29 11.69 -9.90 -8.37
N GLN A 30 10.53 -9.25 -8.46
CA GLN A 30 9.69 -8.90 -7.29
C GLN A 30 8.24 -9.37 -7.41
N GLU A 31 8.05 -10.60 -7.89
CA GLU A 31 6.74 -11.23 -8.09
C GLU A 31 5.91 -11.31 -6.79
N GLN A 32 6.58 -11.64 -5.68
CA GLN A 32 5.96 -11.73 -4.35
C GLN A 32 5.48 -10.37 -3.86
N VAL A 33 6.32 -9.34 -3.96
CA VAL A 33 5.96 -7.97 -3.59
C VAL A 33 4.81 -7.45 -4.46
N ARG A 34 4.83 -7.71 -5.78
CA ARG A 34 3.72 -7.35 -6.66
C ARG A 34 2.41 -7.98 -6.21
N THR A 35 2.44 -9.29 -5.94
CA THR A 35 1.26 -10.04 -5.49
C THR A 35 0.75 -9.49 -4.17
N ALA A 36 1.62 -9.33 -3.18
CA ALA A 36 1.27 -8.78 -1.87
C ALA A 36 0.65 -7.37 -1.98
N LEU A 37 1.22 -6.50 -2.82
CA LEU A 37 0.70 -5.16 -3.07
C LEU A 37 -0.70 -5.18 -3.69
N ILE A 38 -0.90 -5.92 -4.78
CA ILE A 38 -2.20 -6.00 -5.48
C ILE A 38 -3.25 -6.61 -4.56
N THR A 39 -2.94 -7.72 -3.90
CA THR A 39 -3.84 -8.38 -2.95
C THR A 39 -4.21 -7.46 -1.80
N THR A 40 -3.25 -6.71 -1.24
CA THR A 40 -3.51 -5.79 -0.15
C THR A 40 -4.45 -4.66 -0.57
N VAL A 41 -4.23 -4.03 -1.73
CA VAL A 41 -5.11 -2.98 -2.24
C VAL A 41 -6.53 -3.52 -2.43
N LEU A 42 -6.69 -4.68 -3.09
CA LEU A 42 -8.01 -5.27 -3.33
C LEU A 42 -8.74 -5.70 -2.05
N ALA A 43 -7.99 -6.15 -1.05
CA ALA A 43 -8.53 -6.51 0.25
C ALA A 43 -8.76 -5.28 1.16
N GLU A 44 -8.50 -4.08 0.65
CA GLU A 44 -8.63 -2.81 1.38
C GLU A 44 -7.74 -2.76 2.63
N GLY A 45 -6.64 -3.51 2.62
CA GLY A 45 -5.72 -3.63 3.75
C GLY A 45 -4.53 -2.68 3.68
N HIS A 46 -3.56 -2.95 4.55
CA HIS A 46 -2.26 -2.29 4.59
C HIS A 46 -1.15 -3.33 4.63
N LEU A 47 0.01 -3.00 4.06
CA LEU A 47 1.12 -3.94 3.89
C LEU A 47 2.33 -3.46 4.69
N LEU A 48 2.89 -4.36 5.50
CA LEU A 48 4.17 -4.18 6.16
C LEU A 48 5.25 -4.93 5.39
N LEU A 49 6.26 -4.22 4.87
CA LEU A 49 7.42 -4.79 4.21
C LEU A 49 8.62 -4.79 5.16
N GLU A 50 9.01 -5.96 5.65
CA GLU A 50 10.28 -6.11 6.35
C GLU A 50 11.37 -6.44 5.33
N SER A 51 12.36 -5.58 5.19
CA SER A 51 13.28 -5.72 4.07
C SER A 51 14.51 -4.82 4.16
N VAL A 52 15.59 -5.25 3.50
CA VAL A 52 16.85 -4.50 3.47
C VAL A 52 16.79 -3.29 2.53
N PRO A 53 17.58 -2.22 2.77
CA PRO A 53 17.62 -1.06 1.89
C PRO A 53 17.97 -1.40 0.44
N GLY A 54 17.47 -0.60 -0.52
CA GLY A 54 17.89 -0.69 -1.93
C GLY A 54 17.06 -1.61 -2.84
N LEU A 55 16.06 -2.34 -2.32
CA LEU A 55 15.24 -3.27 -3.12
C LEU A 55 14.05 -2.61 -3.83
N ALA A 56 14.22 -1.41 -4.39
CA ALA A 56 13.23 -0.73 -5.23
C ALA A 56 11.77 -0.62 -4.66
N LYS A 57 11.58 -0.67 -3.34
CA LYS A 57 10.25 -0.60 -2.68
C LYS A 57 9.46 0.66 -3.04
N THR A 58 10.17 1.80 -3.09
CA THR A 58 9.60 3.07 -3.55
C THR A 58 9.12 3.00 -4.99
N LEU A 59 9.89 2.33 -5.86
CA LEU A 59 9.48 2.13 -7.25
C LEU A 59 8.27 1.21 -7.34
N ALA A 60 8.21 0.14 -6.53
CA ALA A 60 7.06 -0.77 -6.45
C ALA A 60 5.77 -0.04 -6.08
N ALA A 61 5.78 0.70 -4.98
CA ALA A 61 4.62 1.45 -4.52
C ALA A 61 4.18 2.51 -5.53
N ALA A 62 5.12 3.28 -6.09
CA ALA A 62 4.83 4.32 -7.06
C ALA A 62 4.32 3.75 -8.39
N THR A 63 4.85 2.60 -8.84
CA THR A 63 4.43 1.91 -10.06
C THR A 63 3.01 1.37 -9.93
N LEU A 64 2.67 0.81 -8.77
CA LEU A 64 1.31 0.37 -8.48
C LEU A 64 0.33 1.57 -8.50
N ALA A 65 0.67 2.66 -7.81
CA ALA A 65 -0.16 3.86 -7.78
C ALA A 65 -0.40 4.43 -9.18
N LYS A 66 0.66 4.58 -9.98
CA LYS A 66 0.56 5.07 -11.36
C LYS A 66 -0.30 4.15 -12.23
N SER A 67 -0.15 2.83 -12.11
CA SER A 67 -0.97 1.85 -12.84
C SER A 67 -2.46 2.01 -12.57
N MET A 68 -2.84 2.50 -11.39
CA MET A 68 -4.23 2.68 -10.94
C MET A 68 -4.72 4.14 -10.99
N ALA A 69 -3.98 5.05 -11.63
CA ALA A 69 -4.23 6.50 -11.61
C ALA A 69 -4.38 7.07 -10.18
N ALA A 70 -3.75 6.42 -9.19
CA ALA A 70 -3.81 6.77 -7.79
C ALA A 70 -2.73 7.82 -7.44
N VAL A 71 -3.05 8.71 -6.51
CA VAL A 71 -2.07 9.64 -5.94
C VAL A 71 -1.11 8.87 -5.04
N PHE A 72 0.19 9.07 -5.23
CA PHE A 72 1.25 8.48 -4.43
C PHE A 72 1.92 9.52 -3.55
N ALA A 73 2.17 9.17 -2.29
CA ALA A 73 3.03 9.95 -1.39
C ALA A 73 4.05 9.05 -0.71
N ARG A 74 5.28 9.56 -0.55
CA ARG A 74 6.32 8.92 0.25
C ARG A 74 6.61 9.79 1.47
N ILE A 75 6.61 9.17 2.63
CA ILE A 75 6.97 9.78 3.91
C ILE A 75 8.19 9.02 4.43
N GLN A 76 9.31 9.72 4.52
CA GLN A 76 10.49 9.17 5.18
C GLN A 76 10.31 9.34 6.69
N CYS A 77 10.32 8.23 7.43
CA CYS A 77 10.24 8.29 8.88
C CYS A 77 11.62 8.65 9.45
N THR A 78 11.62 9.68 10.28
CA THR A 78 12.78 10.16 11.01
C THR A 78 12.40 10.40 12.47
N PRO A 79 13.36 10.42 13.41
CA PRO A 79 13.05 10.62 14.83
C PRO A 79 12.36 11.96 15.14
N ASP A 80 12.56 12.97 14.29
CA ASP A 80 11.99 14.32 14.38
C ASP A 80 10.66 14.50 13.64
N LEU A 81 10.21 13.49 12.87
CA LEU A 81 8.95 13.56 12.13
C LEU A 81 7.77 13.76 13.08
N LEU A 82 6.98 14.82 12.87
CA LEU A 82 5.84 15.14 13.71
C LEU A 82 4.54 14.56 13.12
N PRO A 83 3.53 14.26 13.96
CA PRO A 83 2.20 13.87 13.48
C PRO A 83 1.60 14.86 12.46
N SER A 84 1.83 16.17 12.64
CA SER A 84 1.35 17.21 11.74
C SER A 84 1.98 17.17 10.35
N ASP A 85 3.20 16.65 10.22
CA ASP A 85 3.89 16.53 8.92
C ASP A 85 3.28 15.41 8.06
N ILE A 86 2.48 14.54 8.66
CA ILE A 86 1.82 13.39 8.02
C ILE A 86 0.36 13.71 7.76
N ILE A 87 -0.34 14.14 8.80
CA ILE A 87 -1.78 14.41 8.78
C ILE A 87 -2.07 15.73 8.07
N GLY A 88 -1.26 16.76 8.34
CA GLY A 88 -1.52 18.13 7.93
C GLY A 88 -1.62 19.08 9.11
N THR A 89 -1.74 20.37 8.80
CA THR A 89 -1.78 21.45 9.79
C THR A 89 -2.63 22.61 9.30
N GLN A 90 -2.97 23.54 10.19
CA GLN A 90 -3.54 24.82 9.82
C GLN A 90 -2.43 25.87 9.70
N VAL A 91 -2.41 26.56 8.57
CA VAL A 91 -1.48 27.64 8.29
C VAL A 91 -2.26 28.94 8.25
N TYR A 92 -1.82 29.93 9.03
CA TYR A 92 -2.41 31.26 9.01
C TYR A 92 -1.99 32.00 7.74
N ASP A 93 -2.94 32.42 6.90
CA ASP A 93 -2.68 33.29 5.75
C ASP A 93 -2.81 34.76 6.18
N PRO A 94 -1.70 35.52 6.22
CA PRO A 94 -1.73 36.92 6.64
C PRO A 94 -2.45 37.85 5.66
N ARG A 95 -2.77 37.40 4.43
CA ARG A 95 -3.50 38.19 3.43
C ARG A 95 -5.00 38.15 3.66
N THR A 96 -5.53 36.98 4.06
CA THR A 96 -6.95 36.77 4.33
C THR A 96 -7.29 36.90 5.81
N HIS A 97 -6.29 36.84 6.70
CA HIS A 97 -6.45 36.73 8.15
C HIS A 97 -7.22 35.46 8.58
N GLU A 98 -7.17 34.41 7.75
CA GLU A 98 -7.84 33.14 7.98
C GLU A 98 -6.83 32.00 8.17
N PHE A 99 -7.29 30.89 8.75
CA PHE A 99 -6.50 29.67 8.87
C PHE A 99 -6.90 28.71 7.74
N ASP A 100 -5.95 28.44 6.85
CA ASP A 100 -6.11 27.46 5.78
C ASP A 100 -5.57 26.10 6.21
N THR A 101 -6.39 25.05 6.05
CA THR A 101 -5.96 23.68 6.32
C THR A 101 -5.13 23.17 5.15
N GLN A 102 -3.87 22.82 5.43
CA GLN A 102 -3.00 22.10 4.51
C GLN A 102 -3.02 20.62 4.87
N LEU A 103 -3.59 19.80 3.98
CA LEU A 103 -3.60 18.35 4.14
C LEU A 103 -2.20 17.79 3.97
N GLY A 104 -1.84 16.86 4.85
CA GLY A 104 -0.56 16.18 4.80
C GLY A 104 -0.52 15.03 3.77
N PRO A 105 0.67 14.45 3.55
CA PRO A 105 0.90 13.40 2.57
C PRO A 105 0.10 12.12 2.79
N VAL A 106 -0.46 11.89 3.99
CA VAL A 106 -1.33 10.72 4.25
C VAL A 106 -2.63 10.75 3.42
N HIS A 107 -3.02 11.92 2.89
CA HIS A 107 -4.21 12.07 2.04
C HIS A 107 -4.01 11.62 0.58
N ALA A 108 -2.95 10.86 0.29
CA ALA A 108 -2.77 10.17 -0.99
C ALA A 108 -3.47 8.80 -0.99
N ASN A 109 -3.73 8.24 -2.17
CA ASN A 109 -4.32 6.89 -2.30
C ASN A 109 -3.36 5.79 -1.84
N ILE A 110 -2.07 5.93 -2.20
CA ILE A 110 -1.02 5.00 -1.80
C ILE A 110 0.06 5.78 -1.08
N VAL A 111 0.28 5.44 0.19
CA VAL A 111 1.25 6.10 1.06
C VAL A 111 2.35 5.11 1.42
N LEU A 112 3.58 5.40 1.01
CA LEU A 112 4.76 4.69 1.47
C LEU A 112 5.32 5.35 2.73
N LEU A 113 5.29 4.63 3.85
CA LEU A 113 5.98 4.98 5.09
C LEU A 113 7.32 4.26 5.12
N ASP A 114 8.39 4.97 4.78
CA ASP A 114 9.72 4.38 4.73
C ASP A 114 10.36 4.41 6.11
N GLU A 115 10.83 3.26 6.58
CA GLU A 115 11.49 3.05 7.88
C GLU A 115 10.61 3.45 9.07
N ILE A 116 9.37 2.95 9.12
CA ILE A 116 8.37 3.32 10.14
C ILE A 116 8.89 3.19 11.59
N ASN A 117 9.81 2.26 11.82
CA ASN A 117 10.49 2.06 13.10
C ASN A 117 11.39 3.24 13.50
N ARG A 118 11.72 4.20 12.64
CA ARG A 118 12.50 5.39 13.00
C ARG A 118 11.65 6.55 13.51
N ALA A 119 10.34 6.52 13.28
CA ALA A 119 9.41 7.52 13.78
C ALA A 119 9.12 7.31 15.28
N SER A 120 8.88 8.41 16.00
CA SER A 120 8.46 8.32 17.41
C SER A 120 7.14 7.55 17.57
N ALA A 121 6.92 6.93 18.73
CA ALA A 121 5.68 6.21 19.02
C ALA A 121 4.41 7.07 18.82
N LYS A 122 4.48 8.38 19.08
CA LYS A 122 3.37 9.32 18.87
C LYS A 122 3.07 9.51 17.38
N THR A 123 4.11 9.61 16.57
CA THR A 123 4.05 9.75 15.11
C THR A 123 3.53 8.47 14.46
N GLN A 124 4.02 7.30 14.90
CA GLN A 124 3.50 5.99 14.48
C GLN A 124 2.00 5.86 14.81
N SER A 125 1.60 6.25 16.03
CA SER A 125 0.19 6.19 16.46
C SER A 125 -0.72 7.04 15.56
N ALA A 126 -0.28 8.24 15.17
CA ALA A 126 -1.04 9.12 14.29
C ALA A 126 -1.24 8.52 12.87
N MET A 127 -0.24 7.81 12.34
CA MET A 127 -0.35 7.09 11.06
C MET A 127 -1.33 5.92 11.18
N LEU A 128 -1.20 5.12 12.25
CA LEU A 128 -2.05 3.95 12.48
C LEU A 128 -3.51 4.32 12.76
N GLU A 129 -3.75 5.48 13.37
CA GLU A 129 -5.09 6.04 13.53
C GLU A 129 -5.70 6.39 12.18
N ALA A 130 -4.95 7.07 11.30
CA ALA A 130 -5.41 7.37 9.94
C ALA A 130 -5.72 6.09 9.13
N MET A 131 -4.90 5.05 9.29
CA MET A 131 -5.12 3.71 8.72
C MET A 131 -6.45 3.11 9.19
N GLN A 132 -6.67 3.09 10.51
CA GLN A 132 -7.83 2.42 11.09
C GLN A 132 -9.14 3.17 10.83
N GLU A 133 -9.11 4.49 10.98
CA GLU A 133 -10.31 5.33 10.90
C GLU A 133 -10.61 5.81 9.47
N ARG A 134 -9.67 5.62 8.53
CA ARG A 134 -9.74 6.13 7.14
C ARG A 134 -10.04 7.63 7.04
N GLN A 135 -9.64 8.37 8.07
CA GLN A 135 -9.83 9.81 8.17
C GLN A 135 -8.79 10.39 9.11
N THR A 136 -8.59 11.70 9.03
CA THR A 136 -7.77 12.45 9.97
C THR A 136 -8.55 13.60 10.56
N SER A 137 -8.10 14.11 11.71
CA SER A 137 -8.69 15.29 12.35
C SER A 137 -7.66 16.41 12.44
N ILE A 138 -7.96 17.55 11.84
CA ILE A 138 -7.10 18.75 11.87
C ILE A 138 -7.91 19.88 12.49
N ALA A 139 -7.45 20.38 13.64
CA ALA A 139 -8.11 21.45 14.40
C ALA A 139 -9.61 21.20 14.67
N GLY A 140 -9.99 19.93 14.90
CA GLY A 140 -11.36 19.52 15.17
C GLY A 140 -12.24 19.31 13.93
N VAL A 141 -11.70 19.50 12.72
CA VAL A 141 -12.37 19.18 11.46
C VAL A 141 -11.90 17.83 10.95
N VAL A 142 -12.85 16.97 10.58
CA VAL A 142 -12.59 15.63 10.05
C VAL A 142 -12.38 15.69 8.53
N HIS A 143 -11.31 15.05 8.06
CA HIS A 143 -10.95 14.93 6.66
C HIS A 143 -10.85 13.46 6.27
N ARG A 144 -11.73 12.99 5.37
CA ARG A 144 -11.68 11.60 4.89
C ARG A 144 -10.47 11.37 3.98
N LEU A 145 -9.91 10.17 4.04
CA LEU A 145 -8.88 9.71 3.12
C LEU A 145 -9.50 9.32 1.77
N PRO A 146 -8.74 9.40 0.66
CA PRO A 146 -9.26 9.08 -0.66
C PRO A 146 -9.49 7.56 -0.82
N GLU A 147 -10.34 7.17 -1.76
CA GLU A 147 -10.56 5.76 -2.10
C GLU A 147 -9.99 5.45 -3.49
N PRO A 148 -9.24 4.33 -3.67
CA PRO A 148 -8.77 3.41 -2.63
C PRO A 148 -7.69 4.06 -1.75
N PHE A 149 -7.56 3.57 -0.51
CA PHE A 149 -6.51 3.97 0.45
C PHE A 149 -5.69 2.76 0.89
N MET A 150 -4.37 2.81 0.70
CA MET A 150 -3.43 1.81 1.21
C MET A 150 -2.17 2.47 1.77
N VAL A 151 -1.79 2.06 2.97
CA VAL A 151 -0.46 2.31 3.53
C VAL A 151 0.45 1.11 3.26
N LEU A 152 1.63 1.39 2.72
CA LEU A 152 2.77 0.49 2.63
C LEU A 152 3.83 0.96 3.61
N ALA A 153 4.05 0.24 4.71
CA ALA A 153 5.10 0.59 5.67
C ALA A 153 6.32 -0.30 5.46
N THR A 154 7.53 0.25 5.57
CA THR A 154 8.77 -0.53 5.51
C THR A 154 9.46 -0.52 6.86
N GLN A 155 10.10 -1.64 7.19
CA GLN A 155 10.98 -1.77 8.35
C GLN A 155 12.27 -2.43 7.91
N ASN A 156 13.39 -1.88 8.37
CA ASN A 156 14.69 -2.49 8.19
C ASN A 156 15.01 -3.35 9.42
N PRO A 157 15.11 -4.69 9.29
CA PRO A 157 15.34 -5.57 10.44
C PRO A 157 16.75 -5.45 11.03
N ILE A 158 17.70 -4.81 10.33
CA ILE A 158 19.11 -4.74 10.72
C ILE A 158 19.43 -3.48 11.54
N GLU A 159 18.61 -2.43 11.44
CA GLU A 159 18.84 -1.17 12.18
C GLU A 159 18.30 -1.22 13.61
N GLU A 160 19.20 -1.34 14.58
CA GLU A 160 18.87 -1.32 16.02
C GLU A 160 19.08 0.05 16.69
N GLU A 161 19.84 0.96 16.07
CA GLU A 161 20.17 2.24 16.70
C GLU A 161 19.10 3.31 16.41
N GLY A 162 18.48 3.82 17.48
CA GLY A 162 17.48 4.89 17.37
C GLY A 162 16.14 4.43 16.78
N THR A 163 15.82 3.14 16.88
CA THR A 163 14.56 2.58 16.37
C THR A 163 13.56 2.30 17.49
N TYR A 164 12.28 2.50 17.16
CA TYR A 164 11.09 2.22 17.94
C TYR A 164 10.38 1.04 17.28
N VAL A 165 10.59 -0.14 17.83
CA VAL A 165 9.94 -1.37 17.35
C VAL A 165 8.44 -1.21 17.43
N LEU A 166 7.72 -1.56 16.36
CA LEU A 166 6.27 -1.60 16.39
C LEU A 166 5.82 -2.72 17.33
N PRO A 167 5.02 -2.41 18.38
CA PRO A 167 4.40 -3.44 19.21
C PRO A 167 3.53 -4.38 18.35
N GLU A 168 3.39 -5.65 18.75
CA GLU A 168 2.56 -6.64 18.05
C GLU A 168 1.13 -6.12 17.80
N ALA A 169 0.52 -5.49 18.79
CA ALA A 169 -0.80 -4.90 18.66
C ALA A 169 -0.90 -3.80 17.57
N GLN A 170 0.22 -3.17 17.20
CA GLN A 170 0.28 -2.22 16.07
C GLN A 170 0.50 -2.94 14.74
N MET A 171 1.32 -4.00 14.73
CA MET A 171 1.53 -4.83 13.54
C MET A 171 0.24 -5.52 13.08
N ASP A 172 -0.67 -5.89 13.99
CA ASP A 172 -1.97 -6.49 13.68
C ASP A 172 -2.88 -5.59 12.80
N ARG A 173 -2.57 -4.29 12.67
CA ARG A 173 -3.30 -3.38 11.77
C ARG A 173 -2.88 -3.52 10.30
N PHE A 174 -1.80 -4.26 10.03
CA PHE A 174 -1.39 -4.61 8.67
C PHE A 174 -2.00 -5.95 8.29
N LEU A 175 -2.64 -6.01 7.13
CA LEU A 175 -3.28 -7.22 6.63
C LEU A 175 -2.23 -8.29 6.29
N LEU A 176 -1.12 -7.85 5.70
CA LEU A 176 -0.02 -8.71 5.29
C LEU A 176 1.31 -8.14 5.82
N LYS A 177 2.20 -9.06 6.19
CA LYS A 177 3.62 -8.78 6.40
C LYS A 177 4.40 -9.60 5.39
N GLU A 178 5.11 -8.93 4.49
CA GLU A 178 5.97 -9.56 3.49
C GLU A 178 7.44 -9.32 3.84
N VAL A 179 8.23 -10.39 3.85
CA VAL A 179 9.67 -10.33 4.12
C VAL A 179 10.41 -10.40 2.79
N VAL A 180 11.10 -9.31 2.42
CA VAL A 180 11.81 -9.20 1.14
C VAL A 180 13.30 -9.22 1.39
N ASP A 181 13.94 -10.30 0.95
CA ASP A 181 15.39 -10.48 0.97
C ASP A 181 16.02 -10.05 -0.37
N TYR A 182 17.34 -10.09 -0.45
CA TYR A 182 18.07 -9.81 -1.68
C TYR A 182 17.61 -10.71 -2.83
N PRO A 183 17.56 -10.17 -4.07
CA PRO A 183 17.21 -10.95 -5.25
C PRO A 183 18.16 -12.13 -5.43
N SER A 184 17.68 -13.20 -6.05
CA SER A 184 18.57 -14.29 -6.44
C SER A 184 19.57 -13.80 -7.49
N MET A 185 20.69 -14.49 -7.67
CA MET A 185 21.65 -14.17 -8.74
C MET A 185 20.99 -14.10 -10.13
N THR A 186 19.98 -14.94 -10.38
CA THR A 186 19.23 -14.93 -11.65
C THR A 186 18.39 -13.67 -11.80
N ASP A 187 17.71 -13.24 -10.73
CA ASP A 187 16.92 -12.02 -10.72
C ASP A 187 17.81 -10.77 -10.83
N GLU A 188 18.97 -10.79 -10.18
CA GLU A 188 19.96 -9.70 -10.27
C GLU A 188 20.51 -9.56 -11.70
N LEU A 189 20.79 -10.68 -12.38
CA LEU A 189 21.18 -10.66 -13.79
C LEU A 189 20.07 -10.12 -14.70
N ASP A 190 18.81 -10.53 -14.50
CA ASP A 190 17.66 -10.00 -15.26
C ASP A 190 17.49 -8.49 -15.02
N ILE A 191 17.65 -8.03 -13.78
CA ILE A 191 17.64 -6.59 -13.46
C ILE A 191 18.74 -5.85 -14.22
N LEU A 192 19.96 -6.39 -14.24
CA LEU A 192 21.09 -5.79 -14.95
C LEU A 192 20.88 -5.75 -16.46
N ASP A 193 20.40 -6.85 -17.05
CA ASP A 193 20.12 -6.95 -18.48
C ASP A 193 19.05 -5.93 -18.91
N ARG A 194 17.97 -5.82 -18.14
CA ARG A 194 16.91 -4.83 -18.40
C ARG A 194 17.33 -3.38 -18.15
N ILE A 195 18.30 -3.14 -17.26
CA ILE A 195 18.90 -1.80 -17.14
C ILE A 195 19.77 -1.51 -18.36
N ALA A 196 20.53 -2.49 -18.84
CA ALA A 196 21.44 -2.34 -19.97
C ALA A 196 20.70 -2.12 -21.30
N ASP A 197 19.55 -2.77 -21.51
CA ASP A 197 18.71 -2.58 -22.70
C ASP A 197 17.76 -1.36 -22.62
N GLY A 198 17.72 -0.68 -21.47
CA GLY A 198 16.93 0.52 -21.23
C GLY A 198 15.46 0.27 -20.86
N THR A 199 15.05 -0.99 -20.68
CA THR A 199 13.72 -1.36 -20.19
C THR A 199 13.51 -0.90 -18.74
N LEU A 200 14.58 -0.87 -17.94
CA LEU A 200 14.61 -0.35 -16.57
C LEU A 200 15.54 0.87 -16.44
N GLY A 201 15.34 1.66 -15.40
CA GLY A 201 16.18 2.82 -15.07
C GLY A 201 15.59 4.17 -15.50
N PRO A 202 16.40 5.26 -15.47
CA PRO A 202 15.94 6.64 -15.68
C PRO A 202 15.31 6.90 -17.05
N HIS A 203 15.68 6.10 -18.04
CA HIS A 203 15.23 6.23 -19.44
C HIS A 203 14.05 5.31 -19.79
N ALA A 204 13.59 4.46 -18.86
CA ALA A 204 12.47 3.57 -19.08
C ALA A 204 11.17 4.35 -19.31
N ALA A 205 10.32 3.84 -20.22
CA ALA A 205 9.04 4.44 -20.59
C ALA A 205 8.13 4.63 -19.37
N GLU A 206 7.55 5.81 -19.18
CA GLU A 206 6.67 6.10 -18.04
C GLU A 206 5.51 5.10 -17.93
N VAL A 207 5.20 4.71 -16.69
CA VAL A 207 4.03 3.89 -16.40
C VAL A 207 2.79 4.70 -16.76
N THR A 208 2.05 4.24 -17.77
CA THR A 208 0.74 4.78 -18.11
C THR A 208 -0.32 4.15 -17.22
N PRO A 209 -1.29 4.91 -16.70
CA PRO A 209 -2.42 4.32 -15.98
C PRO A 209 -3.17 3.31 -16.85
N VAL A 210 -3.37 2.11 -16.31
CA VAL A 210 -4.13 1.02 -16.94
C VAL A 210 -5.51 0.85 -16.32
N LEU A 211 -5.68 1.32 -15.07
CA LEU A 211 -6.94 1.42 -14.35
C LEU A 211 -7.10 2.83 -13.78
N SER A 212 -8.35 3.22 -13.53
CA SER A 212 -8.69 4.35 -12.67
C SER A 212 -8.87 3.90 -11.22
N THR A 213 -8.88 4.85 -10.28
CA THR A 213 -9.20 4.57 -8.87
C THR A 213 -10.62 4.02 -8.71
N ALA A 214 -11.56 4.45 -9.55
CA ALA A 214 -12.94 3.95 -9.55
C ALA A 214 -13.02 2.47 -9.98
N ASP A 215 -12.20 2.05 -10.95
CA ASP A 215 -12.11 0.63 -11.36
C ASP A 215 -11.63 -0.23 -10.18
N VAL A 216 -10.63 0.24 -9.44
CA VAL A 216 -10.11 -0.46 -8.25
C VAL A 216 -11.18 -0.59 -7.17
N VAL A 217 -11.94 0.49 -6.91
CA VAL A 217 -13.07 0.45 -5.96
C VAL A 217 -14.14 -0.54 -6.42
N GLY A 218 -14.46 -0.58 -7.72
CA GLY A 218 -15.38 -1.58 -8.27
C GLY A 218 -14.91 -3.02 -8.06
N LEU A 219 -13.61 -3.29 -8.20
CA LEU A 219 -13.03 -4.61 -7.89
C LEU A 219 -13.11 -4.94 -6.39
N GLN A 220 -12.93 -3.95 -5.51
CA GLN A 220 -13.09 -4.13 -4.06
C GLN A 220 -14.53 -4.47 -3.69
N GLU A 221 -15.51 -3.82 -4.33
CA GLU A 221 -16.94 -4.08 -4.14
C GLU A 221 -17.32 -5.51 -4.57
N GLN A 222 -16.93 -5.93 -5.79
CA GLN A 222 -17.17 -7.30 -6.28
C GLN A 222 -16.60 -8.37 -5.33
N ARG A 223 -15.42 -8.12 -4.76
CA ARG A 223 -14.81 -9.01 -3.76
C ARG A 223 -15.64 -9.09 -2.48
N ARG A 224 -16.20 -7.97 -2.00
CA ARG A 224 -17.07 -7.97 -0.79
C ARG A 224 -18.32 -8.80 -1.01
N GLU A 225 -18.98 -8.61 -2.16
CA GLU A 225 -20.19 -9.37 -2.53
C GLU A 225 -19.93 -10.88 -2.57
N ALA A 226 -18.82 -11.33 -3.18
CA ALA A 226 -18.48 -12.76 -3.17
C ALA A 226 -18.15 -13.34 -1.80
N ARG A 227 -17.63 -12.53 -0.86
CA ARG A 227 -17.35 -12.98 0.50
C ARG A 227 -18.65 -13.19 1.29
N GLU A 228 -19.60 -12.28 1.17
CA GLU A 228 -20.89 -12.37 1.87
C GLU A 228 -21.66 -13.64 1.44
N ASP A 229 -21.66 -13.96 0.15
CA ASP A 229 -22.27 -15.19 -0.38
C ASP A 229 -21.61 -16.48 0.17
N SER A 230 -20.29 -16.50 0.36
CA SER A 230 -19.57 -17.67 0.89
C SER A 230 -19.85 -17.95 2.37
N GLN A 231 -20.32 -16.95 3.12
CA GLN A 231 -20.53 -17.05 4.56
C GLN A 231 -21.99 -17.43 4.91
N ASP A 232 -22.91 -17.28 3.95
CA ASP A 232 -24.31 -17.71 4.02
C ASP A 232 -24.55 -19.17 3.56
N ASP A 233 -23.50 -19.88 3.10
CA ASP A 233 -23.53 -21.32 2.84
C ASP A 233 -22.95 -22.08 4.05
N PRO A 234 -23.79 -22.64 4.96
CA PRO A 234 -23.28 -23.42 6.08
C PRO A 234 -22.69 -24.72 5.53
N ASP A 235 -21.37 -24.78 5.48
CA ASP A 235 -20.58 -25.94 5.07
C ASP A 235 -21.15 -27.27 5.64
N PRO A 236 -21.66 -28.19 4.78
CA PRO A 236 -22.21 -29.46 5.23
C PRO A 236 -21.14 -30.50 5.64
N GLU A 237 -19.84 -30.20 5.52
CA GLU A 237 -18.77 -31.16 5.84
C GLU A 237 -17.67 -30.60 6.77
N ALA A 238 -18.07 -30.14 7.95
CA ALA A 238 -17.14 -30.07 9.09
C ALA A 238 -16.75 -31.49 9.54
N SER A 239 -15.73 -32.07 8.90
CA SER A 239 -15.07 -33.28 9.38
C SER A 239 -14.40 -33.01 10.75
N PRO A 240 -14.57 -33.88 11.76
CA PRO A 240 -14.03 -33.64 13.08
C PRO A 240 -12.49 -33.64 13.05
N VAL A 241 -11.90 -32.59 13.61
CA VAL A 241 -10.46 -32.42 13.80
C VAL A 241 -9.97 -33.49 14.79
N PRO A 242 -8.89 -34.25 14.51
CA PRO A 242 -8.35 -35.21 15.48
C PRO A 242 -7.69 -34.46 16.64
N GLU A 243 -8.16 -34.74 17.86
CA GLU A 243 -7.49 -34.34 19.10
C GLU A 243 -6.13 -35.05 19.21
N TRP A 244 -5.07 -34.30 19.52
CA TRP A 244 -3.77 -34.82 19.91
C TRP A 244 -3.61 -34.76 21.43
#